data_AF-A0A817DLQ3-F1
#
_entry.id   AF-A0A817DLQ3-F1
#
_cell.length_a   1.000
_cell.length_b   1.000
_cell.length_c   1.000
_cell.angle_alpha   90.00
_cell.angle_beta   90.00
_cell.angle_gamma   90.00
#
_symmetry.space_group_name_H-M   'P 1'
#
loop_
_entity.id
_entity.type
_entity.pdbx_description
1 polymer ?
#
loop_
_entity_poly.entity_id
_entity_poly.type
_entity_poly.pdbx_seq_one_letter_code
_entity_poly.pdbx_strand_id
1 'polypeptide(L)'
;MRYLHYSTDNDEFIINAFFFQDDLPHLKCFSLTCYNGTRGYDNLIVPLLRRMSHVEELALYLHIFRGSTFISGTDLDNEILIYMPQLHMFTFYIDSINQIADPAIRASAADIEQTFKNIKYGPVVCMVDSFDSYCVRYRVFSLPTKFHRLEDIKNNIPNIVFNSVTHLKLRDTNAFKHEFFIRLARAFPFLKSLSISNIHRPFWRCDERHLRDKDWCSIIEYSHLIFLDVEGVNSYYLEHFLNETKAHLPSLTQLKVIYEVLKTVTENFTRDDMRRNCGRVKRLIVDYPIVYPENVYRYFPLL
;
A
#
# COMPACT_ATOMS: atom_id res chain seq x y z
N MET A 1 -14.96 5.51 -15.69
CA MET A 1 -15.17 4.58 -14.54
C MET A 1 -15.65 5.43 -13.37
N ARG A 2 -16.91 5.28 -12.92
CA ARG A 2 -17.43 6.06 -11.78
C ARG A 2 -16.90 5.41 -10.50
N TYR A 3 -16.11 6.14 -9.71
CA TYR A 3 -15.70 5.76 -8.37
C TYR A 3 -16.61 6.47 -7.37
N LEU A 4 -17.28 5.72 -6.50
CA LEU A 4 -17.85 6.28 -5.28
C LEU A 4 -16.93 5.88 -4.13
N HIS A 5 -16.36 6.89 -3.45
CA HIS A 5 -15.52 6.73 -2.28
C HIS A 5 -16.02 7.72 -1.22
N TYR A 6 -16.42 7.23 -0.05
CA TYR A 6 -16.81 8.07 1.08
C TYR A 6 -16.33 7.46 2.39
N SER A 7 -15.84 8.31 3.29
CA SER A 7 -15.38 7.98 4.65
C SER A 7 -15.70 9.17 5.55
N THR A 8 -16.23 8.93 6.73
CA THR A 8 -16.25 9.90 7.84
C THR A 8 -16.11 9.16 9.17
N ASP A 9 -15.25 9.69 10.02
CA ASP A 9 -15.10 9.32 11.43
C ASP A 9 -16.35 9.70 12.20
N ASN A 10 -17.15 8.73 12.61
CA ASN A 10 -17.93 8.68 13.85
C ASN A 10 -18.74 7.37 13.87
N ASP A 11 -19.07 6.87 15.07
CA ASP A 11 -19.71 5.57 15.36
C ASP A 11 -21.18 5.43 14.84
N GLU A 12 -21.48 5.92 13.65
CA GLU A 12 -22.74 5.75 12.94
C GLU A 12 -22.53 5.02 11.61
N PHE A 13 -23.45 4.13 11.26
CA PHE A 13 -23.44 3.39 9.99
C PHE A 13 -23.55 4.37 8.82
N ILE A 14 -22.46 4.54 8.07
CA ILE A 14 -22.49 5.32 6.82
C ILE A 14 -22.21 4.38 5.65
N ILE A 15 -23.29 3.95 5.00
CA ILE A 15 -23.24 3.36 3.65
C ILE A 15 -23.47 4.52 2.68
N ASN A 16 -22.39 5.17 2.25
CA ASN A 16 -22.49 6.11 1.13
C ASN A 16 -22.29 5.35 -0.17
N ALA A 17 -23.29 4.54 -0.50
CA ALA A 17 -23.41 3.91 -1.80
C ALA A 17 -24.82 4.19 -2.34
N PHE A 18 -25.00 5.33 -3.01
CA PHE A 18 -26.19 5.58 -3.80
C PHE A 18 -26.09 4.74 -5.07
N PHE A 19 -26.74 3.58 -5.08
CA PHE A 19 -27.11 2.90 -6.31
C PHE A 19 -28.59 3.17 -6.53
N PHE A 20 -28.93 3.87 -7.62
CA PHE A 20 -30.29 3.77 -8.12
C PHE A 20 -30.47 2.35 -8.68
N GLN A 21 -31.67 1.79 -8.53
CA GLN A 21 -31.98 0.42 -8.97
C GLN A 21 -31.66 0.21 -10.46
N ASP A 22 -31.69 1.28 -11.25
CA ASP A 22 -31.35 1.32 -12.67
C ASP A 22 -29.84 1.34 -12.98
N ASP A 23 -28.97 1.63 -12.00
CA ASP A 23 -27.51 1.65 -12.18
C ASP A 23 -26.86 0.26 -11.97
N LEU A 24 -27.58 -0.67 -11.35
CA LEU A 24 -27.10 -2.02 -11.01
C LEU A 24 -26.72 -2.91 -12.20
N PRO A 25 -27.43 -2.89 -13.36
CA PRO A 25 -27.08 -3.73 -14.52
C PRO A 25 -25.75 -3.38 -15.17
N HIS A 26 -25.21 -2.17 -14.93
CA HIS A 26 -23.99 -1.67 -15.55
C HIS A 26 -22.81 -1.56 -14.57
N LEU A 27 -22.97 -2.05 -13.35
CA LEU A 27 -21.96 -1.94 -12.31
C LEU A 27 -20.77 -2.88 -12.59
N LYS A 28 -19.63 -2.30 -12.94
CA LYS A 28 -18.37 -3.05 -13.18
C LYS A 28 -17.40 -3.04 -12.01
N CYS A 29 -17.58 -2.11 -11.07
CA CYS A 29 -16.68 -1.88 -9.95
C CYS A 29 -17.49 -1.49 -8.72
N PHE A 30 -17.23 -2.17 -7.61
CA PHE A 30 -17.87 -1.95 -6.32
C PHE A 30 -16.79 -1.84 -5.24
N SER A 31 -16.86 -0.79 -4.43
CA SER A 31 -15.95 -0.60 -3.30
C SER A 31 -16.74 -0.24 -2.05
N LEU A 32 -16.37 -0.83 -0.92
CA LEU A 32 -16.92 -0.48 0.39
C LEU A 32 -15.86 -0.53 1.48
N THR A 33 -16.00 0.39 2.44
CA THR A 33 -15.31 0.34 3.73
C THR A 33 -16.31 0.09 4.87
N CYS A 34 -16.09 -0.97 5.64
CA CYS A 34 -16.86 -1.37 6.82
C CYS A 34 -16.04 -1.10 8.09
N TYR A 35 -16.56 -0.28 9.01
CA TYR A 35 -15.86 0.03 10.27
C TYR A 35 -16.26 -0.87 11.46
N ASN A 36 -17.38 -1.59 11.35
CA ASN A 36 -17.96 -2.43 12.41
C ASN A 36 -17.71 -3.93 12.18
N GLY A 37 -16.48 -4.29 11.78
CA GLY A 37 -16.08 -5.66 11.53
C GLY A 37 -16.88 -6.33 10.41
N THR A 38 -17.03 -7.65 10.51
CA THR A 38 -17.75 -8.47 9.53
C THR A 38 -19.26 -8.21 9.54
N ARG A 39 -19.85 -7.63 10.60
CA ARG A 39 -21.29 -7.30 10.63
C ARG A 39 -21.71 -6.37 9.49
N GLY A 40 -20.86 -5.41 9.13
CA GLY A 40 -21.13 -4.53 7.97
C GLY A 40 -21.11 -5.31 6.66
N TYR A 41 -20.20 -6.28 6.54
CA TYR A 41 -20.17 -7.18 5.39
C TYR A 41 -21.43 -8.08 5.35
N ASP A 42 -21.78 -8.75 6.44
CA ASP A 42 -22.92 -9.68 6.51
C ASP A 42 -24.26 -8.99 6.29
N ASN A 43 -24.48 -7.83 6.92
CA ASN A 43 -25.79 -7.17 6.92
C ASN A 43 -26.02 -6.28 5.70
N LEU A 44 -24.95 -5.81 5.05
CA LEU A 44 -25.06 -4.75 4.03
C LEU A 44 -24.51 -5.20 2.68
N ILE A 45 -23.33 -5.85 2.67
CA ILE A 45 -22.68 -6.28 1.43
C ILE A 45 -23.33 -7.53 0.88
N VAL A 46 -23.47 -8.57 1.69
CA VAL A 46 -24.00 -9.85 1.24
C VAL A 46 -25.41 -9.66 0.63
N PRO A 47 -26.39 -8.99 1.28
CA PRO A 47 -27.72 -8.79 0.68
C PRO A 47 -27.72 -7.91 -0.58
N LEU A 48 -26.78 -6.97 -0.70
CA LEU A 48 -26.66 -6.14 -1.90
C LEU A 48 -26.10 -6.94 -3.07
N LEU A 49 -24.97 -7.63 -2.88
CA LEU A 49 -24.33 -8.42 -3.94
C LEU A 49 -25.22 -9.59 -4.38
N ARG A 50 -25.98 -10.22 -3.46
CA ARG A 50 -26.98 -11.24 -3.79
C ARG A 50 -28.07 -10.77 -4.75
N ARG A 51 -28.38 -9.46 -4.75
CA ARG A 51 -29.38 -8.88 -5.68
C ARG A 51 -28.80 -8.58 -7.05
N MET A 52 -27.48 -8.64 -7.22
CA MET A 52 -26.77 -8.35 -8.47
C MET A 52 -26.64 -9.58 -9.38
N SER A 53 -27.69 -10.41 -9.46
CA SER A 53 -27.67 -11.69 -10.21
C SER A 53 -27.39 -11.54 -11.72
N HIS A 54 -27.61 -10.35 -12.28
CA HIS A 54 -27.40 -10.01 -13.69
C HIS A 54 -25.99 -9.48 -14.00
N VAL A 55 -25.15 -9.26 -12.98
CA VAL A 55 -23.82 -8.70 -13.18
C VAL A 55 -22.89 -9.75 -13.77
N GLU A 56 -22.34 -9.43 -14.93
CA GLU A 56 -21.43 -10.28 -15.69
C GLU A 56 -19.95 -10.08 -15.31
N GLU A 57 -19.60 -8.85 -14.92
CA GLU A 57 -18.24 -8.44 -14.57
C GLU A 57 -18.24 -7.63 -13.27
N LEU A 58 -17.43 -8.03 -12.28
CA LEU A 58 -17.33 -7.31 -11.01
C LEU A 58 -15.88 -7.20 -10.52
N ALA A 59 -15.45 -5.98 -10.20
CA ALA A 59 -14.29 -5.71 -9.36
C ALA A 59 -14.74 -5.29 -7.96
N LEU A 60 -14.43 -6.11 -6.95
CA LEU A 60 -14.86 -5.93 -5.56
C LEU A 60 -13.70 -5.46 -4.67
N TYR A 61 -13.83 -4.29 -4.04
CA TYR A 61 -12.85 -3.75 -3.10
C TYR A 61 -13.48 -3.61 -1.72
N LEU A 62 -13.08 -4.44 -0.78
CA LEU A 62 -13.59 -4.43 0.59
C LEU A 62 -12.49 -4.02 1.56
N HIS A 63 -12.79 -3.05 2.41
CA HIS A 63 -11.97 -2.71 3.57
C HIS A 63 -12.79 -2.96 4.84
N ILE A 64 -12.29 -3.76 5.76
CA ILE A 64 -12.99 -4.16 6.99
C ILE A 64 -12.11 -3.79 8.17
N PHE A 65 -12.60 -2.94 9.06
CA PHE A 65 -11.93 -2.60 10.30
C PHE A 65 -12.60 -3.30 11.48
N ARG A 66 -11.82 -3.65 12.50
CA ARG A 66 -12.29 -4.30 13.74
C ARG A 66 -13.02 -5.63 13.48
N GLY A 67 -12.55 -6.39 12.50
CA GLY A 67 -13.04 -7.76 12.28
C GLY A 67 -12.62 -8.69 13.41
N SER A 68 -13.46 -9.68 13.71
CA SER A 68 -13.12 -10.81 14.57
C SER A 68 -12.48 -11.97 13.78
N THR A 69 -12.73 -12.01 12.46
CA THR A 69 -12.27 -13.04 11.53
C THR A 69 -12.03 -12.45 10.14
N PHE A 70 -11.30 -13.17 9.29
CA PHE A 70 -11.18 -12.84 7.87
C PHE A 70 -12.35 -13.45 7.07
N ILE A 71 -12.64 -12.91 5.89
CA ILE A 71 -13.58 -13.51 4.93
C ILE A 71 -12.87 -14.66 4.22
N SER A 72 -13.34 -15.89 4.40
CA SER A 72 -12.76 -17.05 3.74
C SER A 72 -13.26 -17.17 2.29
N GLY A 73 -12.53 -17.95 1.47
CA GLY A 73 -12.99 -18.24 0.11
C GLY A 73 -14.31 -19.01 0.07
N THR A 74 -14.53 -19.90 1.05
CA THR A 74 -15.81 -20.60 1.24
C THR A 74 -16.95 -19.64 1.54
N ASP A 75 -16.73 -18.65 2.42
CA ASP A 75 -17.75 -17.63 2.73
C ASP A 75 -18.07 -16.79 1.49
N LEU A 76 -17.04 -16.37 0.75
CA LEU A 76 -17.20 -15.60 -0.48
C LEU A 76 -18.02 -16.39 -1.52
N ASP A 77 -17.76 -17.68 -1.67
CA ASP A 77 -18.49 -18.54 -2.59
C ASP A 77 -19.96 -18.70 -2.16
N ASN A 78 -20.18 -19.16 -0.93
CA ASN A 78 -21.51 -19.47 -0.40
C ASN A 78 -22.40 -18.24 -0.20
N GLU A 79 -21.82 -17.11 0.19
CA GLU A 79 -22.61 -15.92 0.53
C GLU A 79 -22.84 -15.01 -0.67
N ILE A 80 -21.91 -14.97 -1.63
CA ILE A 80 -21.93 -14.02 -2.74
C ILE A 80 -21.98 -14.75 -4.09
N LEU A 81 -20.99 -15.58 -4.41
CA LEU A 81 -20.79 -16.04 -5.79
C LEU A 81 -21.89 -16.98 -6.28
N ILE A 82 -22.47 -17.83 -5.43
CA ILE A 82 -23.59 -18.70 -5.84
C ILE A 82 -24.83 -17.92 -6.28
N TYR A 83 -24.98 -16.67 -5.84
CA TYR A 83 -26.10 -15.79 -6.18
C TYR A 83 -25.84 -14.91 -7.41
N MET A 84 -24.66 -15.01 -8.01
CA MET A 84 -24.25 -14.25 -9.20
C MET A 84 -23.93 -15.20 -10.37
N PRO A 85 -24.92 -15.96 -10.88
CA PRO A 85 -24.67 -17.02 -11.87
C PRO A 85 -24.19 -16.51 -13.23
N GLN A 86 -24.41 -15.23 -13.56
CA GLN A 86 -23.95 -14.61 -14.81
C GLN A 86 -22.52 -14.06 -14.72
N LEU A 87 -21.94 -14.02 -13.51
CA LEU A 87 -20.62 -13.47 -13.26
C LEU A 87 -19.56 -14.37 -13.90
N HIS A 88 -18.92 -13.88 -14.96
CA HIS A 88 -17.86 -14.61 -15.66
C HIS A 88 -16.49 -13.96 -15.47
N MET A 89 -16.45 -12.68 -15.07
CA MET A 89 -15.22 -12.03 -14.62
C MET A 89 -15.40 -11.45 -13.22
N PHE A 90 -14.64 -11.99 -12.27
CA PHE A 90 -14.62 -11.50 -10.91
C PHE A 90 -13.18 -11.21 -10.48
N THR A 91 -12.95 -10.01 -9.97
CA THR A 91 -11.68 -9.64 -9.34
C THR A 91 -11.98 -9.03 -8.00
N PHE A 92 -11.12 -9.26 -7.01
CA PHE A 92 -11.34 -8.72 -5.69
C PHE A 92 -10.05 -8.32 -4.98
N TYR A 93 -10.20 -7.41 -4.02
CA TYR A 93 -9.22 -7.04 -3.02
C TYR A 93 -9.96 -6.84 -1.71
N ILE A 94 -9.71 -7.72 -0.75
CA ILE A 94 -10.31 -7.71 0.59
C ILE A 94 -9.20 -7.41 1.56
N ASP A 95 -9.36 -6.34 2.32
CA ASP A 95 -8.40 -5.85 3.28
C ASP A 95 -9.07 -5.75 4.64
N SER A 96 -8.68 -6.62 5.56
CA SER A 96 -9.32 -6.74 6.87
C SER A 96 -8.31 -6.51 7.98
N ILE A 97 -8.62 -5.58 8.87
CA ILE A 97 -7.88 -5.31 10.10
C ILE A 97 -8.66 -5.94 11.26
N ASN A 98 -8.05 -6.95 11.87
CA ASN A 98 -8.66 -7.79 12.89
C ASN A 98 -7.98 -7.60 14.24
N GLN A 99 -8.79 -7.62 15.30
CA GLN A 99 -8.31 -7.58 16.68
C GLN A 99 -8.31 -9.00 17.24
N ILE A 100 -7.16 -9.67 17.16
CA ILE A 100 -6.96 -11.05 17.57
C ILE A 100 -5.95 -11.08 18.71
N ALA A 101 -6.46 -11.25 19.92
CA ALA A 101 -5.66 -11.17 21.13
C ALA A 101 -4.73 -12.36 21.35
N ASP A 102 -5.14 -13.55 20.93
CA ASP A 102 -4.33 -14.75 21.03
C ASP A 102 -3.54 -14.95 19.72
N PRO A 103 -2.19 -14.93 19.75
CA PRO A 103 -1.37 -15.21 18.58
C PRO A 103 -1.55 -16.62 18.01
N ALA A 104 -1.94 -17.60 18.83
CA ALA A 104 -2.06 -19.00 18.43
C ALA A 104 -3.23 -19.25 17.45
N ILE A 105 -4.24 -18.38 17.45
CA ILE A 105 -5.40 -18.47 16.56
C ILE A 105 -5.25 -17.64 15.27
N ARG A 106 -4.10 -16.99 15.07
CA ARG A 106 -3.87 -16.17 13.87
C ARG A 106 -3.60 -17.09 12.68
N ALA A 107 -4.47 -17.00 11.68
CA ALA A 107 -4.25 -17.70 10.41
C ALA A 107 -3.00 -17.15 9.71
N SER A 108 -2.18 -18.05 9.17
CA SER A 108 -1.07 -17.68 8.29
C SER A 108 -1.58 -17.31 6.89
N ALA A 109 -0.72 -16.71 6.06
CA ALA A 109 -1.06 -16.43 4.67
C ALA A 109 -1.47 -17.71 3.91
N ALA A 110 -0.74 -18.81 4.14
CA ALA A 110 -1.01 -20.09 3.51
C ALA A 110 -2.35 -20.70 3.96
N ASP A 111 -2.70 -20.58 5.24
CA ASP A 111 -3.98 -21.05 5.76
C ASP A 111 -5.15 -20.28 5.12
N ILE A 112 -5.00 -18.97 4.93
CA ILE A 112 -6.01 -18.15 4.29
C ILE A 112 -6.13 -18.49 2.81
N GLU A 113 -5.01 -18.55 2.07
CA GLU A 113 -4.97 -18.93 0.65
C GLU A 113 -5.60 -20.30 0.40
N GLN A 114 -5.42 -21.25 1.32
CA GLN A 114 -6.02 -22.57 1.26
C GLN A 114 -7.55 -22.50 1.16
N THR A 115 -8.20 -21.52 1.82
CA THR A 115 -9.65 -21.35 1.77
C THR A 115 -10.16 -20.89 0.39
N PHE A 116 -9.27 -20.35 -0.45
CA PHE A 116 -9.60 -19.86 -1.80
C PHE A 116 -9.25 -20.85 -2.92
N LYS A 117 -8.73 -22.04 -2.61
CA LYS A 117 -8.24 -22.98 -3.64
C LYS A 117 -9.27 -23.40 -4.70
N ASN A 118 -10.55 -23.39 -4.34
CA ASN A 118 -11.63 -23.82 -5.24
C ASN A 118 -12.30 -22.66 -5.99
N ILE A 119 -11.83 -21.42 -5.82
CA ILE A 119 -12.43 -20.27 -6.49
C ILE A 119 -12.14 -20.32 -8.00
N LYS A 120 -13.17 -20.11 -8.82
CA LYS A 120 -13.07 -20.25 -10.29
C LYS A 120 -12.39 -19.07 -10.98
N TYR A 121 -12.17 -17.97 -10.27
CA TYR A 121 -11.83 -16.66 -10.85
C TYR A 121 -10.34 -16.32 -10.81
N GLY A 122 -9.49 -17.34 -10.82
CA GLY A 122 -8.03 -17.21 -10.92
C GLY A 122 -7.28 -17.34 -9.59
N PRO A 123 -5.94 -17.23 -9.62
CA PRO A 123 -5.11 -17.36 -8.44
C PRO A 123 -5.41 -16.27 -7.41
N VAL A 124 -5.36 -16.64 -6.14
CA VAL A 124 -5.54 -15.73 -5.00
C VAL A 124 -4.25 -15.67 -4.22
N VAL A 125 -3.87 -14.46 -3.80
CA VAL A 125 -2.69 -14.20 -2.98
C VAL A 125 -3.14 -13.57 -1.67
N CYS A 126 -2.49 -13.98 -0.58
CA CYS A 126 -2.69 -13.41 0.74
C CYS A 126 -1.42 -12.73 1.26
N MET A 127 -1.60 -11.58 1.90
CA MET A 127 -0.56 -10.89 2.68
C MET A 127 -1.05 -10.75 4.12
N VAL A 128 -0.19 -11.11 5.07
CA VAL A 128 -0.48 -11.02 6.50
C VAL A 128 0.56 -10.12 7.17
N ASP A 129 0.10 -9.04 7.78
CA ASP A 129 0.93 -8.12 8.55
C ASP A 129 0.39 -8.01 9.98
N SER A 130 1.23 -8.35 10.98
CA SER A 130 0.92 -8.12 12.39
C SER A 130 1.47 -6.76 12.81
N PHE A 131 0.63 -5.80 13.24
CA PHE A 131 1.05 -4.44 13.59
C PHE A 131 1.51 -4.31 15.03
N ASP A 132 0.78 -4.93 15.94
CA ASP A 132 1.04 -4.98 17.38
C ASP A 132 0.61 -6.35 17.94
N SER A 133 0.63 -6.51 19.26
CA SER A 133 0.28 -7.76 19.94
C SER A 133 -1.17 -8.17 19.78
N TYR A 134 -2.07 -7.32 19.25
CA TYR A 134 -3.50 -7.59 19.14
C TYR A 134 -4.04 -7.37 17.72
N CYS A 135 -3.32 -6.71 16.83
CA CYS A 135 -3.81 -6.28 15.54
C CYS A 135 -3.11 -6.98 14.38
N VAL A 136 -3.89 -7.67 13.56
CA VAL A 136 -3.44 -8.35 12.34
C VAL A 136 -4.23 -7.83 11.15
N ARG A 137 -3.54 -7.49 10.07
CA ARG A 137 -4.19 -7.19 8.79
C ARG A 137 -3.99 -8.34 7.83
N TYR A 138 -5.11 -8.82 7.29
CA TYR A 138 -5.14 -9.80 6.22
C TYR A 138 -5.57 -9.08 4.94
N ARG A 139 -4.75 -9.18 3.90
CA ARG A 139 -5.11 -8.71 2.56
C ARG A 139 -5.19 -9.92 1.65
N VAL A 140 -6.33 -10.11 1.01
CA VAL A 140 -6.59 -11.22 0.10
C VAL A 140 -7.05 -10.65 -1.23
N PHE A 141 -6.41 -11.04 -2.33
CA PHE A 141 -6.76 -10.50 -3.64
C PHE A 141 -6.54 -11.49 -4.78
N SER A 142 -7.36 -11.35 -5.82
CA SER A 142 -7.26 -12.12 -7.06
C SER A 142 -6.17 -11.55 -7.99
N LEU A 143 -5.54 -12.42 -8.78
CA LEU A 143 -4.66 -12.05 -9.88
C LEU A 143 -5.37 -12.13 -11.24
N PRO A 144 -5.08 -11.22 -12.19
CA PRO A 144 -4.22 -10.04 -12.06
C PRO A 144 -4.86 -8.97 -11.18
N THR A 145 -4.04 -8.20 -10.47
CA THR A 145 -4.53 -7.14 -9.58
C THR A 145 -5.10 -5.96 -10.38
N LYS A 146 -6.22 -5.41 -9.93
CA LYS A 146 -6.84 -4.19 -10.50
C LYS A 146 -6.84 -2.99 -9.55
N PHE A 147 -6.35 -3.13 -8.31
CA PHE A 147 -6.23 -1.99 -7.40
C PHE A 147 -5.00 -1.14 -7.75
N HIS A 148 -5.12 0.17 -7.51
CA HIS A 148 -4.05 1.14 -7.79
C HIS A 148 -3.28 1.59 -6.55
N ARG A 149 -3.80 1.28 -5.35
CA ARG A 149 -3.24 1.67 -4.07
C ARG A 149 -3.02 0.45 -3.19
N LEU A 150 -1.88 0.42 -2.52
CA LEU A 150 -1.59 -0.59 -1.51
C LEU A 150 -0.92 0.11 -0.32
N GLU A 151 -1.49 -0.03 0.87
CA GLU A 151 -1.14 0.81 2.02
C GLU A 151 -0.83 0.00 3.27
N ASP A 152 0.05 0.54 4.10
CA ASP A 152 0.58 -0.01 5.36
C ASP A 152 1.14 -1.43 5.24
N ILE A 153 1.89 -1.70 4.19
CA ILE A 153 2.64 -2.97 4.07
C ILE A 153 3.94 -2.86 4.86
N LYS A 154 4.36 -3.95 5.49
CA LYS A 154 5.70 -4.08 6.09
C LYS A 154 6.69 -4.68 5.07
N ASN A 155 7.53 -5.61 5.52
CA ASN A 155 8.62 -6.19 4.72
C ASN A 155 8.14 -7.42 3.91
N ASN A 156 6.86 -7.76 4.00
CA ASN A 156 6.25 -8.98 3.48
C ASN A 156 5.67 -8.79 2.06
N ILE A 157 6.48 -8.28 1.13
CA ILE A 157 6.07 -8.18 -0.28
C ILE A 157 6.13 -9.59 -0.91
N PRO A 158 5.00 -10.13 -1.41
CA PRO A 158 5.00 -11.43 -2.10
C PRO A 158 5.79 -11.36 -3.41
N ASN A 159 6.28 -12.51 -3.88
CA ASN A 159 7.06 -12.60 -5.13
C ASN A 159 6.14 -12.55 -6.37
N ILE A 160 5.42 -11.44 -6.54
CA ILE A 160 4.52 -11.16 -7.66
C ILE A 160 4.73 -9.73 -8.16
N VAL A 161 4.25 -9.45 -9.38
CA VAL A 161 4.34 -8.12 -9.98
C VAL A 161 2.97 -7.43 -9.91
N PHE A 162 2.93 -6.27 -9.26
CA PHE A 162 1.75 -5.44 -9.11
C PHE A 162 1.68 -4.36 -10.20
N ASN A 163 1.35 -4.76 -11.43
CA ASN A 163 1.30 -3.84 -12.58
C ASN A 163 0.31 -2.68 -12.42
N SER A 164 -0.78 -2.87 -11.66
CA SER A 164 -1.80 -1.84 -11.49
C SER A 164 -1.48 -0.86 -10.36
N VAL A 165 -0.59 -1.20 -9.44
CA VAL A 165 -0.30 -0.41 -8.23
C VAL A 165 0.63 0.75 -8.57
N THR A 166 0.14 1.96 -8.32
CA THR A 166 0.85 3.22 -8.58
C THR A 166 1.11 4.03 -7.32
N HIS A 167 0.40 3.72 -6.23
CA HIS A 167 0.58 4.36 -4.93
C HIS A 167 0.85 3.29 -3.86
N LEU A 168 1.94 3.46 -3.15
CA LEU A 168 2.38 2.53 -2.12
C LEU A 168 2.70 3.28 -0.84
N LYS A 169 2.13 2.81 0.27
CA LYS A 169 2.49 3.26 1.61
C LYS A 169 3.08 2.10 2.40
N LEU A 170 4.33 2.25 2.80
CA LEU A 170 5.08 1.31 3.60
C LEU A 170 5.11 1.74 5.06
N ARG A 171 5.15 0.74 5.94
CA ARG A 171 5.30 0.92 7.39
C ARG A 171 6.63 0.32 7.83
N ASP A 172 7.55 1.20 8.19
CA ASP A 172 8.84 0.83 8.75
C ASP A 172 8.66 0.43 10.22
N THR A 173 8.36 -0.84 10.47
CA THR A 173 8.42 -1.41 11.82
C THR A 173 9.75 -2.08 12.12
N ASN A 174 10.44 -2.54 11.07
CA ASN A 174 11.78 -3.11 11.12
C ASN A 174 12.54 -2.52 9.93
N ALA A 175 13.74 -2.01 10.19
CA ALA A 175 14.47 -1.28 9.17
C ALA A 175 14.64 -2.10 7.88
N PHE A 176 14.22 -1.51 6.75
CA PHE A 176 14.39 -2.10 5.43
C PHE A 176 15.87 -2.17 5.04
N LYS A 177 16.30 -3.36 4.61
CA LYS A 177 17.63 -3.61 4.04
C LYS A 177 17.68 -3.25 2.55
N HIS A 178 18.88 -3.17 1.97
CA HIS A 178 19.04 -2.89 0.55
C HIS A 178 18.24 -3.85 -0.36
N GLU A 179 18.26 -5.16 -0.07
CA GLU A 179 17.53 -6.17 -0.87
C GLU A 179 16.02 -5.85 -0.97
N PHE A 180 15.46 -5.22 0.07
CA PHE A 180 14.04 -4.90 0.11
C PHE A 180 13.70 -3.88 -0.97
N PHE A 181 14.55 -2.88 -1.18
CA PHE A 181 14.38 -1.88 -2.23
C PHE A 181 14.51 -2.50 -3.63
N ILE A 182 15.35 -3.53 -3.80
CA ILE A 182 15.42 -4.29 -5.06
C ILE A 182 14.09 -5.01 -5.31
N ARG A 183 13.57 -5.71 -4.29
CA ARG A 183 12.27 -6.38 -4.38
C ARG A 183 11.12 -5.39 -4.61
N LEU A 184 11.17 -4.22 -3.98
CA LEU A 184 10.22 -3.14 -4.14
C LEU A 184 10.13 -2.68 -5.61
N ALA A 185 11.27 -2.34 -6.22
CA ALA A 185 11.29 -1.89 -7.61
C ALA A 185 10.79 -2.97 -8.59
N ARG A 186 11.12 -4.24 -8.33
CA ARG A 186 10.64 -5.37 -9.15
C ARG A 186 9.14 -5.62 -9.00
N ALA A 187 8.63 -5.54 -7.78
CA ALA A 187 7.22 -5.81 -7.49
C ALA A 187 6.31 -4.67 -7.97
N PHE A 188 6.78 -3.42 -8.02
CA PHE A 188 5.97 -2.24 -8.35
C PHE A 188 6.59 -1.44 -9.51
N PRO A 189 6.62 -1.98 -10.74
CA PRO A 189 7.32 -1.36 -11.87
C PRO A 189 6.75 0.01 -12.26
N PHE A 190 5.46 0.27 -12.03
CA PHE A 190 4.78 1.52 -12.38
C PHE A 190 4.52 2.44 -11.17
N LEU A 191 5.30 2.30 -10.10
CA LEU A 191 5.12 3.06 -8.87
C LEU A 191 5.31 4.57 -9.13
N LYS A 192 4.28 5.37 -8.82
CA LYS A 192 4.29 6.84 -8.96
C LYS A 192 4.44 7.57 -7.64
N SER A 193 3.94 6.99 -6.56
CA SER A 193 3.92 7.59 -5.23
C SER A 193 4.37 6.56 -4.21
N LEU A 194 5.47 6.85 -3.51
CA LEU A 194 5.97 6.04 -2.41
C LEU A 194 5.96 6.87 -1.13
N SER A 195 5.25 6.39 -0.12
CA SER A 195 5.34 6.92 1.24
C SER A 195 5.89 5.84 2.17
N ILE A 196 6.90 6.17 2.96
CA ILE A 196 7.44 5.30 3.99
C ILE A 196 7.20 6.03 5.31
N SER A 197 6.51 5.37 6.23
CA SER A 197 6.18 5.96 7.53
C SER A 197 6.68 5.06 8.66
N ASN A 198 7.25 5.66 9.69
CA ASN A 198 7.55 4.99 10.95
C ASN A 198 6.66 5.58 12.05
N ILE A 199 5.68 4.78 12.49
CA ILE A 199 4.68 5.22 13.49
C ILE A 199 5.22 5.06 14.92
N HIS A 200 6.21 4.20 15.12
CA HIS A 200 6.84 4.00 16.41
C HIS A 200 8.23 4.61 16.34
N ARG A 201 8.36 5.93 16.50
CA ARG A 201 9.66 6.61 16.59
C ARG A 201 10.54 5.88 17.63
N PRO A 202 11.55 5.08 17.27
CA PRO A 202 12.58 4.78 18.23
C PRO A 202 13.61 5.91 18.08
N PHE A 203 14.11 6.41 19.19
CA PHE A 203 15.39 7.10 19.18
C PHE A 203 16.41 6.18 18.48
N TRP A 204 16.81 6.53 17.25
CA TRP A 204 17.53 5.66 16.34
C TRP A 204 18.84 5.15 16.96
N ARG A 205 18.86 3.85 17.32
CA ARG A 205 20.04 3.06 17.66
C ARG A 205 20.10 1.75 16.84
N CYS A 206 19.56 1.74 15.62
CA CYS A 206 19.99 0.71 14.67
C CYS A 206 21.38 1.11 14.20
N ASP A 207 22.39 0.31 14.49
CA ASP A 207 23.74 0.51 13.94
C ASP A 207 23.64 0.46 12.42
N GLU A 208 23.72 1.63 11.77
CA GLU A 208 23.60 1.80 10.32
C GLU A 208 24.57 0.87 9.54
N ARG A 209 25.64 0.42 10.21
CA ARG A 209 26.60 -0.54 9.66
C ARG A 209 25.94 -1.87 9.25
N HIS A 210 24.82 -2.25 9.85
CA HIS A 210 24.09 -3.47 9.49
C HIS A 210 23.09 -3.31 8.33
N LEU A 211 22.80 -2.07 7.92
CA LEU A 211 21.93 -1.79 6.76
C LEU A 211 22.75 -1.61 5.46
N ARG A 212 24.05 -1.35 5.62
CA ARG A 212 25.02 -1.23 4.51
C ARG A 212 25.58 -2.62 4.19
N ASP A 213 24.87 -3.39 3.37
CA ASP A 213 25.46 -4.59 2.76
C ASP A 213 26.69 -4.18 1.94
N LYS A 214 27.78 -4.95 2.05
CA LYS A 214 29.08 -4.61 1.42
C LYS A 214 29.08 -4.73 -0.11
N ASP A 215 28.06 -5.35 -0.70
CA ASP A 215 27.99 -5.71 -2.12
C ASP A 215 26.80 -5.04 -2.81
N TRP A 216 26.86 -3.72 -2.98
CA TRP A 216 25.88 -2.98 -3.80
C TRP A 216 26.21 -3.14 -5.28
N CYS A 217 25.65 -4.16 -5.92
CA CYS A 217 26.01 -4.50 -7.30
C CYS A 217 25.14 -3.82 -8.38
N SER A 218 24.03 -3.14 -8.03
CA SER A 218 23.14 -2.56 -9.06
C SER A 218 22.40 -1.32 -8.60
N ILE A 219 22.41 -0.28 -9.44
CA ILE A 219 21.55 0.91 -9.32
C ILE A 219 20.10 0.45 -9.52
N ILE A 220 19.22 0.82 -8.59
CA ILE A 220 17.79 0.51 -8.66
C ILE A 220 17.07 1.63 -9.38
N GLU A 221 16.35 1.30 -10.44
CA GLU A 221 15.59 2.29 -11.19
C GLU A 221 14.14 2.36 -10.69
N TYR A 222 13.66 3.58 -10.40
CA TYR A 222 12.24 3.85 -10.16
C TYR A 222 11.74 4.83 -11.24
N SER A 223 11.59 4.33 -12.46
CA SER A 223 11.37 5.15 -13.67
C SER A 223 10.14 6.06 -13.56
N HIS A 224 9.11 5.61 -12.83
CA HIS A 224 7.82 6.30 -12.74
C HIS A 224 7.60 7.04 -11.43
N LEU A 225 8.55 7.01 -10.47
CA LEU A 225 8.35 7.59 -9.15
C LEU A 225 8.36 9.13 -9.23
N ILE A 226 7.21 9.73 -8.94
CA ILE A 226 6.96 11.18 -9.01
C ILE A 226 7.03 11.81 -7.62
N PHE A 227 6.47 11.12 -6.62
CA PHE A 227 6.37 11.57 -5.24
C PHE A 227 7.04 10.57 -4.30
N LEU A 228 7.97 11.08 -3.48
CA LEU A 228 8.61 10.34 -2.41
C LEU A 228 8.34 11.04 -1.07
N ASP A 229 7.69 10.35 -0.15
CA ASP A 229 7.54 10.76 1.25
C ASP A 229 8.34 9.83 2.16
N VAL A 230 9.37 10.38 2.76
CA VAL A 230 10.27 9.71 3.71
C VAL A 230 10.39 10.55 4.97
N GLU A 231 9.30 11.22 5.35
CA GLU A 231 9.23 11.96 6.61
C GLU A 231 9.30 11.00 7.81
N GLY A 232 10.18 11.29 8.76
CA GLY A 232 10.26 10.55 10.02
C GLY A 232 10.83 9.13 9.91
N VAL A 233 11.47 8.77 8.80
CA VAL A 233 12.12 7.46 8.61
C VAL A 233 13.64 7.54 8.79
N ASN A 234 14.31 6.38 8.70
CA ASN A 234 15.75 6.28 8.80
C ASN A 234 16.45 7.10 7.70
N SER A 235 17.48 7.88 8.06
CA SER A 235 18.33 8.64 7.14
C SER A 235 18.88 7.77 6.00
N TYR A 236 19.15 6.49 6.26
CA TYR A 236 19.57 5.51 5.27
C TYR A 236 18.61 5.39 4.07
N TYR A 237 17.29 5.56 4.26
CA TYR A 237 16.33 5.48 3.15
C TYR A 237 16.44 6.71 2.26
N LEU A 238 16.58 7.88 2.86
CA LEU A 238 16.83 9.10 2.11
C LEU A 238 18.16 9.01 1.34
N GLU A 239 19.21 8.50 1.99
CA GLU A 239 20.51 8.25 1.35
C GLU A 239 20.38 7.21 0.22
N HIS A 240 19.51 6.20 0.37
CA HIS A 240 19.23 5.20 -0.66
C HIS A 240 18.61 5.83 -1.91
N PHE A 241 17.54 6.61 -1.74
CA PHE A 241 16.80 7.18 -2.86
C PHE A 241 17.53 8.35 -3.52
N LEU A 242 18.17 9.23 -2.75
CA LEU A 242 18.80 10.42 -3.32
C LEU A 242 20.16 10.15 -3.95
N ASN A 243 20.90 9.14 -3.51
CA ASN A 243 22.21 8.82 -4.06
C ASN A 243 22.12 8.15 -5.44
N GLU A 244 22.70 8.78 -6.47
CA GLU A 244 22.65 8.31 -7.85
C GLU A 244 23.38 6.98 -8.10
N THR A 245 24.30 6.61 -7.22
CA THR A 245 24.99 5.31 -7.26
C THR A 245 24.13 4.16 -6.72
N LYS A 246 23.00 4.48 -6.08
CA LYS A 246 22.08 3.50 -5.47
C LYS A 246 20.73 3.46 -6.17
N ALA A 247 20.19 4.64 -6.52
CA ALA A 247 18.88 4.75 -7.13
C ALA A 247 18.87 5.78 -8.26
N HIS A 248 18.17 5.44 -9.35
CA HIS A 248 17.90 6.38 -10.43
C HIS A 248 16.42 6.78 -10.42
N LEU A 249 16.17 8.09 -10.24
CA LEU A 249 14.82 8.66 -10.08
C LEU A 249 14.53 9.68 -11.20
N PRO A 250 14.28 9.25 -12.45
CA PRO A 250 14.08 10.16 -13.59
C PRO A 250 12.82 11.02 -13.50
N SER A 251 11.80 10.57 -12.78
CA SER A 251 10.50 11.24 -12.72
C SER A 251 10.25 11.98 -11.39
N LEU A 252 11.20 11.98 -10.45
CA LEU A 252 10.99 12.55 -9.12
C LEU A 252 10.82 14.06 -9.22
N THR A 253 9.64 14.56 -8.87
CA THR A 253 9.33 16.00 -8.88
C THR A 253 8.89 16.52 -7.53
N GLN A 254 8.52 15.63 -6.61
CA GLN A 254 8.05 16.01 -5.28
C GLN A 254 8.73 15.14 -4.21
N LEU A 255 9.35 15.80 -3.23
CA LEU A 255 10.02 15.16 -2.11
C LEU A 255 9.44 15.71 -0.80
N LYS A 256 9.03 14.82 0.09
CA LYS A 256 8.63 15.14 1.46
C LYS A 256 9.59 14.50 2.46
N VAL A 257 10.20 15.32 3.31
CA VAL A 257 11.31 14.91 4.18
C VAL A 257 11.51 15.89 5.34
N ILE A 258 12.10 15.42 6.45
CA ILE A 258 12.55 16.31 7.54
C ILE A 258 13.79 17.08 7.09
N TYR A 259 13.78 18.41 7.22
CA TYR A 259 14.85 19.27 6.68
C TYR A 259 16.23 18.94 7.26
N GLU A 260 16.33 18.73 8.58
CA GLU A 260 17.61 18.41 9.23
C GLU A 260 18.18 17.06 8.79
N VAL A 261 17.31 16.09 8.47
CA VAL A 261 17.73 14.79 7.93
C VAL A 261 18.28 14.98 6.51
N LEU A 262 17.59 15.78 5.68
CA LEU A 262 18.05 16.11 4.33
C LEU A 262 19.41 16.83 4.36
N LYS A 263 19.57 17.82 5.23
CA LYS A 263 20.83 18.55 5.44
C LYS A 263 21.95 17.61 5.89
N THR A 264 21.67 16.69 6.82
CA THR A 264 22.66 15.70 7.28
C THR A 264 23.09 14.76 6.16
N VAL A 265 22.11 14.15 5.46
CA VAL A 265 22.36 13.16 4.41
C VAL A 265 23.12 13.76 3.21
N THR A 266 22.88 15.03 2.91
CA THR A 266 23.56 15.78 1.84
C THR A 266 24.86 16.48 2.27
N GLU A 267 25.26 16.34 3.54
CA GLU A 267 26.40 17.04 4.16
C GLU A 267 26.33 18.57 4.01
N ASN A 268 25.20 19.16 4.39
CA ASN A 268 24.89 20.58 4.14
C ASN A 268 24.86 20.94 2.65
N PHE A 269 24.32 20.04 1.83
CA PHE A 269 24.19 20.24 0.38
C PHE A 269 25.57 20.40 -0.30
N THR A 270 26.51 19.50 0.00
CA THR A 270 27.84 19.44 -0.66
C THR A 270 28.18 18.11 -1.34
N ARG A 271 27.47 17.02 -1.01
CA ARG A 271 27.56 15.71 -1.70
C ARG A 271 27.05 15.66 -3.14
N ASP A 272 27.94 15.74 -4.12
CA ASP A 272 27.58 15.77 -5.55
C ASP A 272 26.79 14.53 -6.03
N ASP A 273 27.02 13.35 -5.42
CA ASP A 273 26.35 12.09 -5.76
C ASP A 273 24.83 12.09 -5.53
N MET A 274 24.28 13.09 -4.85
CA MET A 274 22.84 13.25 -4.65
C MET A 274 22.20 14.29 -5.56
N ARG A 275 23.01 15.15 -6.20
CA ARG A 275 22.52 16.34 -6.90
C ARG A 275 21.67 16.00 -8.11
N ARG A 276 21.96 14.89 -8.82
CA ARG A 276 21.18 14.50 -10.00
C ARG A 276 19.72 14.18 -9.67
N ASN A 277 19.48 13.39 -8.63
CA ASN A 277 18.11 13.05 -8.22
C ASN A 277 17.40 14.25 -7.57
N CYS A 278 18.10 15.06 -6.76
CA CYS A 278 17.55 16.29 -6.20
C CYS A 278 17.21 17.33 -7.28
N GLY A 279 18.00 17.39 -8.35
CA GLY A 279 17.92 18.37 -9.42
C GLY A 279 16.60 18.39 -10.18
N ARG A 280 15.78 17.34 -10.05
CA ARG A 280 14.49 17.16 -10.73
C ARG A 280 13.30 17.56 -9.86
N VAL A 281 13.52 17.74 -8.55
CA VAL A 281 12.47 18.06 -7.58
C VAL A 281 12.04 19.52 -7.76
N LYS A 282 10.74 19.69 -8.04
CA LYS A 282 10.04 20.98 -8.20
C LYS A 282 9.29 21.39 -6.95
N ARG A 283 9.08 20.45 -6.02
CA ARG A 283 8.37 20.70 -4.76
C ARG A 283 9.06 19.95 -3.63
N LEU A 284 9.69 20.71 -2.75
CA LEU A 284 10.27 20.21 -1.50
C LEU A 284 9.31 20.52 -0.35
N ILE A 285 8.82 19.49 0.32
CA ILE A 285 7.92 19.60 1.48
C ILE A 285 8.72 19.22 2.72
N VAL A 286 8.83 20.16 3.66
CA VAL A 286 9.58 20.02 4.90
C VAL A 286 8.68 20.22 6.12
N ASP A 287 9.15 19.80 7.28
CA ASP A 287 8.42 19.74 8.55
C ASP A 287 8.10 21.11 9.18
N TYR A 288 8.71 22.20 8.69
CA TYR A 288 8.39 23.58 9.08
C TYR A 288 8.66 24.55 7.94
N PRO A 289 8.04 25.75 7.91
CA PRO A 289 8.34 26.77 6.91
C PRO A 289 9.79 27.24 7.04
N ILE A 290 10.56 27.18 5.94
CA ILE A 290 11.97 27.55 5.91
C ILE A 290 12.21 28.48 4.71
N VAL A 291 13.00 29.53 4.92
CA VAL A 291 13.64 30.26 3.83
C VAL A 291 14.91 29.49 3.46
N TYR A 292 14.95 28.93 2.26
CA TYR A 292 16.07 28.09 1.85
C TYR A 292 17.35 28.90 1.63
N PRO A 293 18.50 28.47 2.17
CA PRO A 293 19.79 29.08 1.86
C PRO A 293 20.23 28.78 0.42
N GLU A 294 21.17 29.57 -0.12
CA GLU A 294 21.57 29.51 -1.54
C GLU A 294 22.05 28.12 -2.00
N ASN A 295 22.75 27.39 -1.12
CA ASN A 295 23.22 26.03 -1.39
C ASN A 295 22.08 25.04 -1.65
N VAL A 296 20.89 25.25 -1.07
CA VAL A 296 19.71 24.42 -1.36
C VAL A 296 19.28 24.59 -2.81
N TYR A 297 19.23 25.81 -3.34
CA TYR A 297 18.87 26.06 -4.74
C TYR A 297 19.89 25.45 -5.72
N ARG A 298 21.16 25.28 -5.31
CA ARG A 298 22.16 24.54 -6.12
C ARG A 298 21.91 23.03 -6.19
N TYR A 299 21.16 22.49 -5.23
CA TYR A 299 20.71 21.09 -5.19
C TYR A 299 19.34 20.88 -5.82
N PHE A 300 18.49 21.88 -5.66
CA PHE A 300 17.09 21.88 -6.05
C PHE A 300 16.83 23.10 -6.95
N PRO A 301 17.38 23.13 -8.18
CA PRO A 301 17.32 24.31 -9.05
C PRO A 301 15.94 24.58 -9.64
N LEU A 302 14.94 23.71 -9.37
CA LEU A 302 13.57 23.83 -9.86
C LEU A 302 12.56 24.23 -8.78
N LEU A 303 13.01 24.54 -7.55
CA LEU A 303 12.18 25.15 -6.49
C LEU A 303 11.96 26.63 -6.76
#